data_AF-A0AAV2L8I0-F1
#
_entry.id   AF-A0AAV2L8I0-F1
#
_cell.length_a   1.000
_cell.length_b   1.000
_cell.length_c   1.000
_cell.angle_alpha   90.00
_cell.angle_beta   90.00
_cell.angle_gamma   90.00
#
_symmetry.space_group_name_H-M   'P 1'
#
loop_
_entity.id
_entity.type
_entity.pdbx_description
1 polymer ?
#
loop_
_entity_poly.entity_id
_entity_poly.type
_entity_poly.pdbx_seq_one_letter_code
_entity_poly.pdbx_strand_id
1 'polypeptide(L)'
;MLTGLLVSQIFSYAWYIDDTNDIFINPNGKTTIAGLSKAGLGTLHLLCLGIFTRYYQLLKKGFGVLWRSDHSLTREEHREKHHTLFCMATDLSMLKLFESFLESVPQLLLQVYVILFSHREASILQYLSMVFSFLSTAWALVDYRRCLRRSLPRISEMPSGLPTVVYLLYKLGTITSLLSSLL
;
A
#
# COMPACT_ATOMS: atom_id res chain seq x y z
N MET A 1 10.25 -9.90 -9.56
CA MET A 1 10.95 -8.87 -8.77
C MET A 1 10.97 -7.51 -9.45
N LEU A 2 11.55 -7.33 -10.65
CA LEU A 2 11.70 -5.98 -11.20
C LEU A 2 10.37 -5.31 -11.62
N THR A 3 9.42 -6.06 -12.17
CA THR A 3 8.19 -5.52 -12.75
C THR A 3 7.30 -4.80 -11.73
N GLY A 4 7.06 -5.41 -10.56
CA GLY A 4 6.26 -4.79 -9.50
C GLY A 4 6.89 -3.48 -9.00
N LEU A 5 8.21 -3.49 -8.77
CA LEU A 5 8.95 -2.29 -8.38
C LEU A 5 8.86 -1.18 -9.43
N LEU A 6 9.10 -1.50 -10.71
CA LEU A 6 9.05 -0.50 -11.78
C LEU A 6 7.67 0.13 -11.90
N VAL A 7 6.61 -0.69 -11.91
CA VAL A 7 5.23 -0.18 -11.97
C VAL A 7 4.94 0.71 -10.76
N SER A 8 5.30 0.27 -9.55
CA SER A 8 5.12 1.08 -8.35
C SER A 8 5.88 2.39 -8.39
N GLN A 9 7.11 2.44 -8.95
CA GLN A 9 7.83 3.71 -9.12
C GLN A 9 7.16 4.65 -10.12
N ILE A 10 6.67 4.11 -11.26
CA ILE A 10 5.99 4.91 -12.29
C ILE A 10 4.72 5.55 -11.72
N PHE A 11 3.84 4.75 -11.09
CA PHE A 11 2.61 5.26 -10.48
C PHE A 11 2.91 6.23 -9.34
N SER A 12 3.87 5.89 -8.48
CA SER A 12 4.23 6.75 -7.35
C SER A 12 4.77 8.11 -7.81
N TYR A 13 5.56 8.15 -8.89
CA TYR A 13 6.04 9.38 -9.50
C TYR A 13 4.89 10.19 -10.12
N ALA A 14 4.01 9.55 -10.90
CA ALA A 14 2.86 10.20 -11.53
C ALA A 14 1.94 10.86 -10.48
N TRP A 15 1.61 10.13 -9.42
CA TRP A 15 0.83 10.67 -8.32
C TRP A 15 1.56 11.78 -7.56
N TYR A 16 2.89 11.81 -7.55
CA TYR A 16 3.61 12.84 -6.80
C TYR A 16 3.54 14.16 -7.55
N ILE A 17 3.64 14.09 -8.88
CA ILE A 17 3.44 15.25 -9.74
C ILE A 17 2.03 15.81 -9.51
N ASP A 18 1.02 14.94 -9.41
CA ASP A 18 -0.35 15.33 -9.09
C ASP A 18 -0.45 15.99 -7.70
N ASP A 19 0.09 15.36 -6.65
CA ASP A 19 0.16 15.90 -5.28
C ASP A 19 0.82 17.28 -5.20
N THR A 20 1.80 17.55 -6.07
CA THR A 20 2.48 18.86 -6.10
C THR A 20 1.54 19.96 -6.58
N ASN A 21 0.58 19.61 -7.44
CA ASN A 21 -0.39 20.53 -8.02
C ASN A 21 -1.72 20.55 -7.25
N ASP A 22 -1.97 19.55 -6.40
CA ASP A 22 -3.18 19.45 -5.57
C ASP A 22 -3.12 20.39 -4.36
N ILE A 23 -4.10 21.30 -4.27
CA ILE A 23 -4.19 22.32 -3.23
C ILE A 23 -4.52 21.72 -1.85
N PHE A 24 -5.27 20.62 -1.78
CA PHE A 24 -5.59 19.94 -0.53
C PHE A 24 -4.37 19.21 0.04
N ILE A 25 -3.52 18.65 -0.83
CA ILE A 25 -2.28 17.96 -0.42
C ILE A 25 -1.15 18.97 -0.14
N ASN A 26 -1.11 20.06 -0.92
CA ASN A 26 -0.09 21.12 -0.91
C ASN A 26 -0.71 22.54 -0.92
N PRO A 27 -1.33 22.99 0.19
CA PRO A 27 -2.04 24.27 0.24
C PRO A 27 -1.13 25.49 0.06
N ASN A 28 0.17 25.33 0.31
CA ASN A 28 1.16 26.39 0.17
C ASN A 28 1.74 26.49 -1.25
N GLY A 29 1.30 25.64 -2.18
CA GLY A 29 1.78 25.62 -3.57
C GLY A 29 3.29 25.42 -3.69
N LYS A 30 3.93 24.81 -2.68
CA LYS A 30 5.39 24.64 -2.67
C LYS A 30 5.76 23.64 -3.74
N THR A 31 6.66 24.03 -4.64
CA THR A 31 7.21 23.13 -5.67
C THR A 31 8.15 22.07 -5.09
N THR A 32 8.36 22.08 -3.77
CA THR A 32 9.19 21.16 -3.01
C THR A 32 8.38 20.34 -2.02
N ILE A 33 8.34 19.01 -2.20
CA ILE A 33 7.75 18.09 -1.20
C ILE A 33 8.89 17.32 -0.54
N ALA A 34 8.85 17.25 0.80
CA ALA A 34 9.97 16.79 1.64
C ALA A 34 11.29 17.58 1.44
N GLY A 35 11.24 18.79 0.87
CA GLY A 35 12.41 19.65 0.66
C GLY A 35 13.18 19.38 -0.64
N LEU A 36 12.71 18.46 -1.51
CA LEU A 36 13.33 18.19 -2.81
C LEU A 36 12.57 18.86 -3.96
N SER A 37 13.30 19.24 -5.02
CA SER A 37 12.72 19.70 -6.28
C SER A 37 12.10 18.54 -7.08
N LYS A 38 11.24 18.85 -8.06
CA LYS A 38 10.67 17.85 -9.00
C LYS A 38 11.75 16.99 -9.67
N ALA A 39 12.87 17.59 -10.05
CA ALA A 39 14.00 16.88 -10.66
C ALA A 39 14.68 15.94 -9.65
N GLY A 40 14.95 16.41 -8.43
CA GLY A 40 15.55 15.59 -7.38
C GLY A 40 14.69 14.38 -7.02
N LEU A 41 13.36 14.55 -6.98
CA LEU A 41 12.46 13.43 -6.77
C LEU A 41 12.39 12.49 -7.97
N GLY A 42 12.39 13.01 -9.20
CA GLY A 42 12.50 12.19 -10.41
C GLY A 42 13.74 11.28 -10.33
N THR A 43 14.88 11.82 -9.92
CA THR A 43 16.10 11.04 -9.67
C THR A 43 15.90 9.97 -8.61
N LEU A 44 15.22 10.26 -7.49
CA LEU A 44 14.93 9.25 -6.47
C LEU A 44 14.05 8.12 -7.02
N HIS A 45 13.04 8.41 -7.84
CA HIS A 45 12.24 7.36 -8.48
C HIS A 45 13.05 6.51 -9.46
N LEU A 46 13.97 7.13 -10.23
CA LEU A 46 14.90 6.41 -11.09
C LEU A 46 15.85 5.50 -10.31
N LEU A 47 16.26 5.91 -9.10
CA LEU A 47 17.07 5.11 -8.18
C LEU A 47 16.23 4.13 -7.33
N CYS A 48 14.95 3.95 -7.63
CA CYS A 48 14.00 3.16 -6.84
C CYS A 48 13.81 3.63 -5.38
N LEU A 49 14.28 4.83 -5.03
CA LEU A 49 14.15 5.43 -3.70
C LEU A 49 12.88 6.25 -3.52
N GLY A 50 12.12 6.50 -4.60
CA GLY A 50 10.92 7.35 -4.58
C GLY A 50 9.85 6.88 -3.58
N ILE A 51 9.60 5.57 -3.50
CA ILE A 51 8.64 4.98 -2.54
C ILE A 51 9.02 5.30 -1.09
N PHE A 52 10.31 5.31 -0.73
CA PHE A 52 10.73 5.64 0.65
C PHE A 52 10.38 7.08 1.02
N THR A 53 10.41 8.00 0.05
CA THR A 53 9.99 9.39 0.29
C THR A 53 8.51 9.50 0.64
N ARG A 54 7.66 8.68 0.00
CA ARG A 54 6.22 8.57 0.28
C ARG A 54 5.97 8.07 1.70
N TYR A 55 6.66 6.99 2.11
CA TYR A 55 6.60 6.48 3.48
C TYR A 55 7.08 7.51 4.50
N TYR A 56 8.21 8.18 4.23
CA TYR A 56 8.75 9.22 5.10
C TYR A 56 7.75 10.37 5.30
N GLN A 57 7.08 10.82 4.23
CA GLN A 57 6.09 11.88 4.31
C GLN A 57 4.86 11.47 5.12
N LEU A 58 4.33 10.26 4.89
CA LEU A 58 3.22 9.72 5.67
C LEU A 58 3.58 9.63 7.15
N LEU A 59 4.74 9.08 7.49
CA LEU A 59 5.23 8.97 8.88
C LEU A 59 5.40 10.35 9.52
N LYS A 60 6.01 11.30 8.80
CA LYS A 60 6.22 12.67 9.29
C LYS A 60 4.90 13.39 9.56
N LYS A 61 3.94 13.32 8.63
CA LYS A 61 2.61 13.92 8.81
C LYS A 61 1.83 13.19 9.92
N GLY A 62 1.90 11.86 9.97
CA GLY A 62 1.25 11.04 10.99
C GLY A 62 1.76 11.34 12.40
N PHE A 63 3.08 11.41 12.58
CA PHE A 63 3.71 11.83 13.82
C PHE A 63 3.32 13.25 14.21
N GLY A 64 3.24 14.17 13.23
CA GLY A 64 2.75 15.52 13.45
C GLY A 64 1.34 15.57 14.03
N VAL A 65 0.42 14.74 13.53
CA VAL A 65 -0.97 14.66 14.02
C VAL A 65 -1.06 14.00 15.39
N LEU A 66 -0.24 12.97 15.67
CA LEU A 66 -0.27 12.26 16.95
C LEU A 66 0.42 13.03 18.09
N TRP A 67 1.54 13.69 17.81
CA TRP A 67 2.39 14.30 18.84
C TRP A 67 2.08 15.77 19.07
N ARG A 68 1.61 16.49 18.05
CA ARG A 68 1.20 17.89 18.19
C ARG A 68 -0.30 17.93 18.43
N SER A 69 -0.69 17.71 19.68
CA SER A 69 -2.01 18.09 20.20
C SER A 69 -2.09 19.60 20.22
N ASP A 70 -2.29 20.19 19.04
CA ASP A 70 -2.50 21.62 18.92
C ASP A 70 -3.94 21.89 19.36
N HIS A 71 -4.10 22.23 20.64
CA HIS A 71 -5.39 22.53 21.26
C HIS A 71 -6.12 23.72 20.60
N SER A 72 -5.49 24.42 19.66
CA SER A 72 -6.08 25.53 18.90
C SER A 72 -6.84 25.10 17.64
N LEU A 73 -6.68 23.85 17.18
CA LEU A 73 -7.33 23.39 15.96
C LEU A 73 -8.81 23.09 16.16
N THR A 74 -9.61 23.54 15.20
CA THR A 74 -11.03 23.18 15.12
C THR A 74 -11.20 21.69 14.81
N ARG A 75 -12.39 21.17 15.14
CA ARG A 75 -12.77 19.78 14.82
C ARG A 75 -12.69 19.49 13.31
N GLU A 76 -12.96 20.49 12.48
CA GLU A 76 -12.92 20.38 11.02
C GLU A 76 -11.49 20.23 10.50
N GLU A 77 -10.56 21.06 10.99
CA GLU A 77 -9.14 20.96 10.63
C GLU A 77 -8.51 19.63 11.08
N HIS A 78 -8.90 19.12 12.25
CA HIS A 78 -8.50 17.79 12.68
C HIS A 78 -8.99 16.72 11.69
N ARG A 79 -10.26 16.78 11.29
CA ARG A 79 -10.85 15.83 10.34
C ARG A 79 -10.16 15.90 8.97
N GLU A 80 -9.83 17.08 8.49
CA GLU A 80 -9.11 17.29 7.23
C GLU A 80 -7.68 16.70 7.29
N LYS A 81 -6.95 16.91 8.39
CA LYS A 81 -5.63 16.29 8.60
C LYS A 81 -5.71 14.77 8.62
N HIS A 82 -6.69 14.20 9.32
CA HIS A 82 -6.90 12.75 9.33
C HIS A 82 -7.28 12.20 7.95
N HIS A 83 -8.16 12.89 7.23
CA HIS A 83 -8.54 12.55 5.86
C HIS A 83 -7.30 12.51 4.94
N THR A 84 -6.48 13.56 4.99
CA THR A 84 -5.24 13.65 4.21
C THR A 84 -4.27 12.49 4.52
N LEU A 85 -4.14 12.09 5.79
CA LEU A 85 -3.35 10.92 6.17
C LEU A 85 -3.89 9.63 5.55
N PHE A 86 -5.20 9.45 5.52
CA PHE A 86 -5.81 8.28 4.90
C PHE A 86 -5.70 8.28 3.37
N CYS A 87 -5.76 9.44 2.71
CA CYS A 87 -5.44 9.54 1.28
C CYS A 87 -4.01 9.05 1.01
N MET A 88 -3.01 9.54 1.74
CA MET A 88 -1.62 9.09 1.60
C MET A 88 -1.46 7.59 1.89
N ALA A 89 -2.09 7.08 2.96
CA ALA A 89 -2.07 5.66 3.26
C ALA A 89 -2.75 4.82 2.16
N THR A 90 -3.79 5.36 1.51
CA THR A 90 -4.47 4.71 0.38
C THR A 90 -3.53 4.57 -0.81
N ASP A 91 -2.79 5.62 -1.16
CA ASP A 91 -1.81 5.55 -2.24
C ASP A 91 -0.72 4.51 -1.95
N LEU A 92 -0.13 4.54 -0.76
CA LEU A 92 0.90 3.56 -0.39
C LEU A 92 0.38 2.13 -0.39
N SER A 93 -0.82 1.90 0.16
CA SER A 93 -1.44 0.58 0.16
C SER A 93 -1.79 0.11 -1.26
N MET A 94 -2.14 1.02 -2.16
CA MET A 94 -2.35 0.72 -3.58
C MET A 94 -1.04 0.36 -4.30
N LEU A 95 0.06 1.06 -4.02
CA LEU A 95 1.39 0.69 -4.55
C LEU A 95 1.82 -0.69 -4.03
N LYS A 96 1.57 -0.98 -2.75
CA LYS A 96 1.85 -2.30 -2.18
C LYS A 96 0.99 -3.39 -2.81
N LEU A 97 -0.27 -3.07 -3.13
CA LEU A 97 -1.16 -3.97 -3.84
C LEU A 97 -0.63 -4.28 -5.25
N PHE A 98 -0.17 -3.28 -6.00
CA PHE A 98 0.45 -3.50 -7.30
C PHE A 98 1.68 -4.39 -7.22
N GLU A 99 2.57 -4.14 -6.25
CA GLU A 99 3.73 -5.00 -6.00
C GLU A 99 3.29 -6.45 -5.72
N SER A 100 2.34 -6.67 -4.81
CA SER A 100 1.83 -8.00 -4.49
C SER A 100 1.21 -8.71 -5.71
N PHE A 101 0.44 -8.00 -6.53
CA PHE A 101 -0.22 -8.61 -7.71
C PHE A 101 0.74 -8.86 -8.87
N LEU A 102 1.74 -8.00 -9.09
CA LEU A 102 2.68 -8.13 -10.20
C LEU A 102 3.88 -9.03 -9.87
N GLU A 103 4.12 -9.28 -8.58
CA GLU A 103 5.26 -10.07 -8.13
C GLU A 103 4.86 -11.26 -7.26
N SER A 104 4.24 -11.00 -6.10
CA SER A 104 3.96 -12.05 -5.12
C SER A 104 2.95 -13.08 -5.64
N VAL A 105 1.92 -12.66 -6.37
CA VAL A 105 0.89 -13.57 -6.93
C VAL A 105 1.46 -14.49 -8.02
N PRO A 106 2.15 -14.00 -9.07
CA PRO A 106 2.80 -14.87 -10.06
C PRO A 106 3.84 -15.81 -9.42
N GLN A 107 4.61 -15.30 -8.46
CA GLN A 107 5.58 -16.12 -7.73
C GLN A 107 4.90 -17.22 -6.91
N LEU A 108 3.80 -16.90 -6.23
CA LEU A 108 3.00 -17.86 -5.47
C LEU A 108 2.42 -18.93 -6.39
N LEU A 109 1.85 -18.55 -7.54
CA LEU A 109 1.35 -19.47 -8.56
C LEU A 109 2.45 -20.43 -9.03
N LEU A 110 3.65 -19.91 -9.30
CA LEU A 110 4.79 -20.73 -9.69
C LEU A 110 5.25 -21.68 -8.58
N GLN A 111 5.29 -21.21 -7.32
CA GLN A 111 5.63 -22.05 -6.17
C GLN A 111 4.64 -23.20 -6.00
N VAL A 112 3.33 -22.91 -6.08
CA VAL A 112 2.26 -23.92 -6.02
C VAL A 112 2.41 -24.93 -7.17
N TYR A 113 2.64 -24.45 -8.39
CA TYR A 113 2.86 -25.31 -9.56
C TYR A 113 4.05 -26.25 -9.34
N VAL A 114 5.20 -25.73 -8.91
CA VAL A 114 6.40 -26.56 -8.67
C VAL A 114 6.14 -27.63 -7.62
N ILE A 115 5.44 -27.32 -6.53
CA ILE A 115 5.12 -28.28 -5.46
C ILE A 115 4.21 -29.41 -5.97
N LEU A 116 3.27 -29.11 -6.85
CA LEU A 116 2.29 -30.09 -7.33
C LEU A 116 2.81 -30.95 -8.49
N PHE A 117 3.60 -30.36 -9.39
CA PHE A 117 4.07 -31.04 -10.59
C PHE A 117 5.51 -31.57 -10.48
N SER A 118 6.29 -31.14 -9.49
CA SER A 118 7.57 -31.78 -9.21
C SER A 118 7.33 -33.02 -8.36
N HIS A 119 7.81 -34.17 -8.80
CA HIS A 119 7.85 -35.41 -8.00
C HIS A 119 8.85 -35.34 -6.82
N ARG A 120 9.22 -34.13 -6.38
CA ARG A 120 10.19 -33.88 -5.33
C ARG A 120 9.47 -33.30 -4.12
N GLU A 121 9.76 -33.84 -2.95
CA GLU A 121 9.25 -33.29 -1.70
C GLU A 121 9.70 -31.83 -1.52
N ALA A 122 8.72 -30.95 -1.30
CA ALA A 122 8.98 -29.55 -1.02
C ALA A 122 9.52 -29.39 0.40
N SER A 123 10.51 -28.52 0.57
CA SER A 123 11.10 -28.28 1.88
C SER A 123 10.15 -27.47 2.77
N ILE A 124 10.30 -27.60 4.10
CA ILE A 124 9.53 -26.79 5.08
C ILE A 124 9.67 -25.30 4.78
N LEU A 125 10.87 -24.85 4.37
CA LEU A 125 11.12 -23.45 4.02
C LEU A 125 10.33 -23.00 2.78
N GLN A 126 10.11 -23.88 1.79
CA GLN A 126 9.28 -23.57 0.63
C GLN A 126 7.81 -23.40 1.03
N TYR A 127 7.29 -24.30 1.87
CA TYR A 127 5.93 -24.16 2.39
C TYR A 127 5.75 -22.88 3.22
N LEU A 128 6.70 -22.56 4.10
CA LEU A 128 6.64 -21.32 4.89
C LEU A 128 6.72 -20.07 4.00
N SER A 129 7.59 -20.07 2.98
CA SER A 129 7.67 -18.98 2.00
C SER A 129 6.35 -18.78 1.26
N MET A 130 5.72 -19.89 0.86
CA MET A 130 4.43 -19.88 0.16
C MET A 130 3.32 -19.29 1.05
N VAL A 131 3.20 -19.76 2.29
CA VAL A 131 2.22 -19.26 3.27
C VAL A 131 2.45 -17.78 3.55
N PHE A 132 3.69 -17.34 3.72
CA PHE A 132 4.01 -15.95 3.98
C PHE A 132 3.68 -15.04 2.78
N SER A 133 4.02 -15.47 1.55
CA SER A 133 3.67 -14.75 0.31
C SER A 133 2.15 -14.61 0.15
N PHE A 134 1.42 -15.67 0.45
CA PHE A 134 -0.04 -15.70 0.43
C PHE A 134 -0.66 -14.74 1.45
N LEU A 135 -0.21 -14.80 2.71
CA LEU A 135 -0.66 -13.90 3.78
C LEU A 135 -0.34 -12.43 3.45
N SER A 136 0.87 -12.16 2.96
CA SER A 136 1.30 -10.82 2.54
C SER A 136 0.39 -10.25 1.44
N THR A 137 0.07 -11.06 0.44
CA THR A 137 -0.83 -10.67 -0.66
C THR A 137 -2.25 -10.39 -0.17
N ALA A 138 -2.81 -11.28 0.67
CA ALA A 138 -4.13 -11.07 1.24
C ALA A 138 -4.17 -9.82 2.13
N TRP A 139 -3.11 -9.59 2.91
CA TRP A 139 -2.98 -8.40 3.74
C TRP A 139 -2.94 -7.12 2.90
N ALA A 140 -2.17 -7.08 1.80
CA ALA A 140 -2.11 -5.93 0.91
C ALA A 140 -3.50 -5.56 0.35
N LEU A 141 -4.32 -6.57 -0.01
CA LEU A 141 -5.69 -6.35 -0.49
C LEU A 141 -6.62 -5.80 0.60
N VAL A 142 -6.50 -6.31 1.83
CA VAL A 142 -7.28 -5.84 2.98
C VAL A 142 -6.87 -4.43 3.36
N ASP A 143 -5.57 -4.16 3.44
CA ASP A 143 -5.00 -2.86 3.78
C ASP A 143 -5.47 -1.78 2.81
N TYR A 144 -5.33 -2.02 1.49
CA TYR A 144 -5.83 -1.12 0.46
C TYR A 144 -7.32 -0.83 0.62
N ARG A 145 -8.15 -1.88 0.81
CA ARG A 145 -9.60 -1.68 0.97
C ARG A 145 -9.95 -0.89 2.22
N ARG A 146 -9.20 -1.05 3.31
CA ARG A 146 -9.43 -0.29 4.54
C ARG A 146 -9.00 1.17 4.36
N CYS A 147 -7.83 1.43 3.80
CA CYS A 147 -7.36 2.78 3.53
C CYS A 147 -8.31 3.50 2.58
N LEU A 148 -8.71 2.86 1.48
CA LEU A 148 -9.65 3.43 0.51
C LEU A 148 -11.00 3.79 1.14
N ARG A 149 -11.56 2.96 2.02
CA ARG A 149 -12.82 3.32 2.70
C ARG A 149 -12.66 4.53 3.61
N ARG A 150 -11.50 4.67 4.25
CA ARG A 150 -11.22 5.80 5.16
C ARG A 150 -10.87 7.10 4.45
N SER A 151 -10.36 7.03 3.21
CA SER A 151 -10.14 8.22 2.38
C SER A 151 -11.41 8.73 1.70
N LEU A 152 -12.54 8.01 1.77
CA LEU A 152 -13.80 8.43 1.14
C LEU A 152 -14.73 9.12 2.17
N PRO A 153 -15.15 10.37 1.95
CA PRO A 153 -15.83 11.19 2.96
C PRO A 153 -17.24 10.72 3.33
N ARG A 154 -17.86 9.85 2.52
CA ARG A 154 -19.24 9.36 2.68
C ARG A 154 -19.36 7.88 3.05
N ILE A 155 -18.24 7.16 3.18
CA ILE A 155 -18.27 5.72 3.43
C ILE A 155 -17.92 5.45 4.89
N SER A 156 -18.72 4.61 5.55
CA SER A 156 -18.40 4.15 6.90
C SER A 156 -17.05 3.44 6.91
N GLU A 157 -16.23 3.80 7.90
CA GLU A 157 -14.99 3.10 8.19
C GLU A 157 -15.28 1.61 8.45
N MET A 158 -14.35 0.77 8.00
CA MET A 158 -14.39 -0.64 8.37
C MET A 158 -13.87 -0.78 9.81
N PRO A 159 -14.65 -1.35 10.74
CA PRO A 159 -14.23 -1.49 12.12
C PRO A 159 -12.92 -2.30 12.21
N SER A 160 -11.99 -1.84 13.04
CA SER A 160 -10.80 -2.61 13.39
C SER A 160 -11.18 -3.85 14.20
N GLY A 161 -10.35 -4.90 14.12
CA GLY A 161 -10.54 -6.13 14.89
C GLY A 161 -11.24 -7.23 14.09
N LEU A 162 -12.27 -7.85 14.67
CA LEU A 162 -12.93 -9.04 14.12
C LEU A 162 -13.41 -8.88 12.66
N PRO A 163 -14.06 -7.78 12.24
CA PRO A 163 -14.49 -7.63 10.85
C PRO A 163 -13.32 -7.62 9.85
N THR A 164 -12.17 -7.08 10.26
CA THR A 164 -10.95 -7.10 9.45
C THR A 164 -10.39 -8.51 9.33
N VAL A 165 -10.39 -9.28 10.42
CA VAL A 165 -9.94 -10.69 10.41
C VAL A 165 -10.87 -11.55 9.55
N VAL A 166 -12.19 -11.40 9.71
CA VAL A 166 -13.17 -12.12 8.88
C VAL A 166 -13.00 -11.79 7.41
N TYR A 167 -12.80 -10.51 7.06
CA TYR A 167 -12.55 -10.10 5.68
C TYR A 167 -11.23 -10.64 5.13
N LEU A 168 -10.18 -10.70 5.95
CA LEU A 168 -8.91 -11.33 5.59
C LEU A 168 -9.11 -12.83 5.32
N LEU A 169 -9.79 -13.56 6.20
CA LEU A 169 -10.10 -14.98 6.03
C LEU A 169 -10.93 -15.23 4.76
N TYR A 170 -11.92 -14.38 4.49
CA TYR A 170 -12.70 -14.43 3.25
C TYR A 170 -11.81 -14.26 2.00
N LYS A 171 -10.86 -13.31 2.03
CA LYS A 171 -9.92 -13.10 0.92
C LYS A 171 -8.94 -14.24 0.76
N LEU A 172 -8.45 -14.82 1.85
CA LEU A 172 -7.64 -16.03 1.83
C LEU A 172 -8.43 -17.16 1.14
N GLY A 173 -9.66 -17.43 1.59
CA GLY A 173 -10.51 -18.46 0.99
C GLY A 173 -10.77 -18.24 -0.51
N THR A 174 -10.99 -17.00 -0.93
CA THR A 174 -11.22 -16.66 -2.35
C THR A 174 -9.98 -16.94 -3.20
N ILE A 175 -8.80 -16.55 -2.73
CA ILE A 175 -7.55 -16.77 -3.47
C ILE A 175 -7.22 -18.26 -3.50
N THR A 176 -7.39 -19.00 -2.38
CA THR A 176 -7.22 -20.46 -2.37
C THR A 176 -8.16 -21.15 -3.35
N SER A 177 -9.44 -20.78 -3.38
CA SER A 177 -10.42 -21.34 -4.32
C SER A 177 -10.02 -21.09 -5.78
N LEU A 178 -9.47 -19.92 -6.08
CA LEU A 178 -8.98 -19.60 -7.42
C LEU A 178 -7.76 -20.45 -7.78
N LEU A 179 -6.81 -20.60 -6.86
CA LEU A 179 -5.63 -21.43 -7.05
C LEU A 179 -6.04 -22.89 -7.32
N SER A 180 -6.95 -23.45 -6.52
CA SER A 180 -7.47 -24.81 -6.72
C SER A 180 -8.23 -24.98 -8.03
N SER A 181 -8.84 -23.93 -8.58
CA SER A 181 -9.55 -23.99 -9.86
C SER A 181 -8.62 -23.91 -11.07
N LEU A 182 -7.40 -23.40 -10.90
CA LEU A 182 -6.40 -23.26 -11.97
C LEU A 182 -5.50 -24.51 -12.10
N LEU A 183 -5.58 -25.41 -11.12
CA LEU A 183 -4.85 -26.67 -11.02
C LEU A 183 -5.75 -27.83 -11.49
#